data_AF-A0A2V3Y148-F1
#
_entry.id   AF-A0A2V3Y148-F1
#
_cell.length_a   1.000
_cell.length_b   1.000
_cell.length_c   1.000
_cell.angle_alpha   90.00
_cell.angle_beta   90.00
_cell.angle_gamma   90.00
#
_symmetry.space_group_name_H-M   'P 1'
#
loop_
_entity.id
_entity.type
_entity.pdbx_description
1 polymer ?
#
loop_
_entity_poly.entity_id
_entity_poly.type
_entity_poly.pdbx_seq_one_letter_code
_entity_poly.pdbx_strand_id
1 'polypeptide(L)'
;MSGKSPSGALSPYYYKGGYFHGIHYGSYFDDAESLYKMIEKEERFILESPEQRRIMIDLYETSLTPEVLEAVMRHIGRLSPRIVKLSIAADRKSLRVLRCAMKKAGVLDDGRYYLCTDMEEGKTWLVSDHS
;
A
#
# COMPACT_ATOMS: atom_id res chain seq x y z
N MET A 1 -17.38 -13.91 3.82
CA MET A 1 -16.97 -14.27 2.45
C MET A 1 -15.60 -13.65 2.21
N SER A 2 -14.57 -14.45 1.93
CA SER A 2 -13.28 -13.93 1.49
C SER A 2 -13.45 -13.42 0.07
N GLY A 3 -13.28 -12.11 -0.14
CA GLY A 3 -13.32 -11.48 -1.46
C GLY A 3 -11.90 -11.28 -1.98
N LYS A 4 -11.74 -11.34 -3.31
CA LYS A 4 -10.53 -10.78 -3.93
C LYS A 4 -10.66 -9.26 -3.95
N SER A 5 -9.57 -8.56 -3.65
CA SER A 5 -9.45 -7.13 -3.93
C SER A 5 -9.44 -6.90 -5.45
N PRO A 6 -9.68 -5.67 -5.91
CA PRO A 6 -9.53 -5.30 -7.32
C PRO A 6 -8.17 -5.68 -7.95
N SER A 7 -7.08 -5.57 -7.19
CA SER A 7 -5.73 -5.99 -7.61
C SER A 7 -5.52 -7.51 -7.58
N GLY A 8 -6.54 -8.28 -7.22
CA GLY A 8 -6.54 -9.74 -7.23
C GLY A 8 -6.00 -10.38 -5.95
N ALA A 9 -5.58 -9.59 -4.96
CA ALA A 9 -5.10 -10.08 -3.68
C ALA A 9 -6.25 -10.57 -2.79
N LEU A 10 -5.96 -11.47 -1.85
CA LEU A 10 -6.95 -11.88 -0.85
C LEU A 10 -7.22 -10.73 0.12
N SER A 11 -8.50 -10.50 0.40
CA SER A 11 -8.96 -9.49 1.35
C SER A 11 -10.04 -10.06 2.28
N PRO A 12 -9.70 -10.47 3.53
CA PRO A 12 -8.38 -10.40 4.15
C PRO A 12 -7.40 -11.50 3.69
N TYR A 13 -6.10 -11.20 3.72
CA TYR A 13 -5.00 -12.17 3.65
C TYR A 13 -4.56 -12.52 5.08
N TYR A 14 -4.64 -13.81 5.44
CA TYR A 14 -4.26 -14.31 6.76
C TYR A 14 -2.78 -14.68 6.80
N TYR A 15 -2.04 -14.18 7.78
CA TYR A 15 -0.59 -14.39 7.91
C TYR A 15 -0.17 -14.39 9.38
N LYS A 16 0.56 -15.45 9.81
CA LYS A 16 1.13 -15.60 11.17
C LYS A 16 0.16 -15.19 12.31
N GLY A 17 -1.10 -15.60 12.23
CA GLY A 17 -2.12 -15.32 13.26
C GLY A 17 -2.78 -13.94 13.18
N GLY A 18 -2.33 -13.06 12.29
CA GLY A 18 -3.01 -11.79 11.97
C GLY A 18 -3.55 -11.76 10.54
N TYR A 19 -4.01 -10.59 10.13
CA TYR A 19 -4.48 -10.37 8.76
C TYR A 19 -4.21 -8.95 8.27
N PHE A 20 -4.12 -8.82 6.95
CA PHE A 20 -4.00 -7.54 6.26
C PHE A 20 -4.70 -7.59 4.89
N HIS A 21 -4.85 -6.44 4.27
CA HIS A 21 -5.35 -6.26 2.91
C HIS A 21 -4.16 -6.03 1.98
N GLY A 22 -3.94 -6.94 1.04
CA GLY A 22 -2.88 -6.81 0.03
C GLY A 22 -3.34 -5.96 -1.15
N ILE A 23 -2.43 -5.16 -1.69
CA ILE A 23 -2.62 -4.35 -2.88
C ILE A 23 -1.42 -4.59 -3.80
N HIS A 24 -1.68 -5.12 -4.99
CA HIS A 24 -0.65 -5.35 -5.99
C HIS A 24 -0.64 -4.21 -7.02
N TYR A 25 0.32 -3.30 -6.85
CA TYR A 25 0.67 -2.24 -7.80
C TYR A 25 2.01 -2.52 -8.47
N GLY A 26 2.47 -3.77 -8.43
CA GLY A 26 3.68 -4.21 -9.10
C GLY A 26 3.44 -4.58 -10.57
N SER A 27 4.53 -4.75 -11.31
CA SER A 27 4.55 -5.19 -12.70
C SER A 27 3.75 -4.31 -13.68
N TYR A 28 3.53 -3.04 -13.34
CA TYR A 28 2.98 -2.05 -14.29
C TYR A 28 4.05 -1.41 -15.16
N PHE A 29 5.34 -1.53 -14.80
CA PHE A 29 6.46 -0.93 -15.51
C PHE A 29 6.21 0.56 -15.76
N ASP A 30 6.10 0.99 -17.01
CA ASP A 30 5.82 2.37 -17.40
C ASP A 30 4.33 2.64 -17.71
N ASP A 31 3.44 1.65 -17.54
CA ASP A 31 1.99 1.77 -17.78
C ASP A 31 1.29 2.46 -16.60
N ALA A 32 1.52 3.78 -16.50
CA ALA A 32 0.91 4.62 -15.49
C ALA A 32 -0.63 4.67 -15.61
N GLU A 33 -1.19 4.59 -16.82
CA GLU A 33 -2.64 4.66 -17.01
C GLU A 33 -3.37 3.47 -16.39
N SER A 34 -2.86 2.26 -16.61
CA SER A 34 -3.43 1.05 -16.01
C SER A 34 -3.26 1.04 -14.50
N LEU A 35 -2.13 1.55 -14.00
CA LEU A 35 -1.90 1.73 -12.56
C LEU A 35 -2.91 2.70 -11.95
N TYR A 36 -3.17 3.85 -12.56
CA TYR A 36 -4.15 4.83 -12.07
C TYR A 36 -5.56 4.22 -11.98
N LYS A 37 -5.97 3.47 -13.01
CA LYS A 37 -7.26 2.75 -13.00
C LYS A 37 -7.33 1.74 -11.86
N MET A 38 -6.22 1.08 -11.53
CA MET A 38 -6.18 0.13 -10.41
C MET A 38 -6.26 0.84 -9.06
N ILE A 39 -5.51 1.93 -8.89
CA ILE A 39 -5.55 2.80 -7.70
C ILE A 39 -6.97 3.26 -7.42
N GLU A 40 -7.70 3.74 -8.43
CA GLU A 40 -9.09 4.18 -8.26
C GLU A 40 -10.04 3.06 -7.83
N LYS A 41 -9.85 1.85 -8.37
CA LYS A 41 -10.67 0.68 -8.01
C LYS A 41 -10.42 0.25 -6.56
N GLU A 42 -9.16 0.17 -6.15
CA GLU A 42 -8.77 -0.17 -4.77
C GLU A 42 -9.24 0.89 -3.78
N GLU A 43 -9.10 2.17 -4.12
CA GLU A 43 -9.59 3.27 -3.30
C GLU A 43 -11.09 3.14 -3.03
N ARG A 44 -11.87 2.91 -4.08
CA ARG A 44 -13.31 2.71 -3.96
C ARG A 44 -13.65 1.50 -3.10
N PHE A 45 -13.01 0.36 -3.37
CA PHE A 45 -13.24 -0.88 -2.64
C PHE A 45 -12.97 -0.73 -1.14
N ILE A 46 -11.90 -0.04 -0.75
CA ILE A 46 -11.56 0.16 0.66
C ILE A 46 -12.50 1.18 1.32
N LEU A 47 -12.87 2.26 0.62
CA LEU A 47 -13.71 3.32 1.18
C LEU A 47 -15.20 2.96 1.27
N GLU A 48 -15.68 1.99 0.48
CA GLU A 48 -17.05 1.44 0.58
C GLU A 48 -17.32 0.75 1.94
N SER A 49 -16.27 0.37 2.67
CA SER A 49 -16.36 -0.19 4.00
C SER A 49 -15.92 0.82 5.08
N PRO A 50 -16.61 0.87 6.24
CA PRO A 50 -16.15 1.67 7.38
C PRO A 50 -14.95 1.04 8.10
N GLU A 51 -14.60 -0.22 7.80
CA GLU A 51 -13.54 -0.95 8.48
C GLU A 51 -12.16 -0.33 8.28
N GLN A 52 -11.39 -0.25 9.37
CA GLN A 52 -9.97 0.06 9.30
C GLN A 52 -9.18 -1.21 8.99
N ARG A 53 -8.13 -1.07 8.18
CA ARG A 53 -7.36 -2.17 7.59
C ARG A 53 -5.87 -1.96 7.80
N ARG A 54 -5.16 -3.05 8.07
CA ARG A 54 -3.71 -3.13 7.83
C ARG A 54 -3.52 -3.33 6.34
N ILE A 55 -2.67 -2.55 5.68
CA ILE A 55 -2.53 -2.58 4.22
C ILE A 55 -1.09 -2.88 3.84
N MET A 56 -0.91 -3.78 2.87
CA MET A 56 0.36 -4.01 2.21
C MET A 56 0.28 -3.58 0.75
N ILE A 57 1.16 -2.68 0.32
CA ILE A 57 1.30 -2.28 -1.07
C ILE A 57 2.59 -2.88 -1.63
N ASP A 58 2.49 -3.56 -2.75
CA ASP A 58 3.62 -4.00 -3.57
C ASP A 58 3.77 -3.08 -4.78
N LEU A 59 4.96 -2.51 -4.98
CA LEU A 59 5.33 -1.62 -6.10
C LEU A 59 6.52 -2.14 -6.91
N TYR A 60 6.89 -3.42 -6.77
CA TYR A 60 7.98 -3.98 -7.55
C TYR A 60 7.70 -3.91 -9.05
N GLU A 61 8.73 -3.63 -9.86
CA GLU A 61 8.60 -3.53 -11.32
C GLU A 61 7.61 -2.44 -11.79
N THR A 62 7.42 -1.37 -11.02
CA THR A 62 6.62 -0.21 -11.40
C THR A 62 7.45 1.06 -11.31
N SER A 63 7.45 1.85 -12.39
CA SER A 63 8.21 3.10 -12.47
C SER A 63 7.55 4.20 -11.64
N LEU A 64 8.17 4.56 -10.51
CA LEU A 64 7.76 5.72 -9.69
C LEU A 64 8.26 7.04 -10.30
N THR A 65 7.64 7.46 -11.41
CA THR A 65 7.78 8.83 -11.92
C THR A 65 7.20 9.83 -10.90
N PRO A 66 7.52 11.14 -11.00
CA PRO A 66 6.93 12.15 -10.12
C PRO A 66 5.39 12.12 -10.09
N GLU A 67 4.76 11.88 -11.23
CA GLU A 67 3.30 11.83 -11.39
C GLU A 67 2.72 10.58 -10.72
N VAL A 68 3.37 9.43 -10.90
CA VAL A 68 2.97 8.18 -10.24
C VAL A 68 3.13 8.31 -8.72
N LEU A 69 4.26 8.87 -8.26
CA LEU A 69 4.51 9.10 -6.84
C LEU A 69 3.45 10.02 -6.23
N GLU A 70 3.07 11.10 -6.91
CA GLU A 70 2.00 12.00 -6.47
C GLU A 70 0.66 11.26 -6.39
N ALA A 71 0.33 10.44 -7.38
CA ALA A 71 -0.90 9.64 -7.38
C ALA A 71 -0.93 8.66 -6.20
N VAL A 72 0.19 7.98 -5.91
CA VAL A 72 0.32 7.07 -4.76
C VAL A 72 0.18 7.83 -3.44
N MET A 73 0.81 9.01 -3.28
CA MET A 73 0.67 9.81 -2.06
C MET A 73 -0.77 10.30 -1.85
N ARG A 74 -1.43 10.77 -2.92
CA ARG A 74 -2.83 11.19 -2.87
C ARG A 74 -3.74 10.03 -2.48
N HIS A 75 -3.50 8.85 -3.06
CA HIS A 75 -4.23 7.64 -2.73
C HIS A 75 -4.08 7.25 -1.26
N ILE A 76 -2.84 7.21 -0.73
CA ILE A 76 -2.58 6.93 0.69
C ILE A 76 -3.27 7.97 1.58
N GLY A 77 -3.19 9.25 1.22
CA GLY A 77 -3.85 10.33 1.97
C GLY A 77 -5.37 10.13 2.06
N ARG A 78 -6.03 9.76 0.95
CA ARG A 78 -7.46 9.46 0.93
C ARG A 78 -7.82 8.23 1.75
N LEU A 79 -6.97 7.20 1.72
CA LEU A 79 -7.15 5.99 2.52
C LEU A 79 -6.79 6.15 3.99
N SER A 80 -6.07 7.21 4.39
CA SER A 80 -5.54 7.38 5.75
C SER A 80 -6.55 7.15 6.89
N PRO A 81 -7.85 7.52 6.80
CA PRO A 81 -8.82 7.25 7.88
C PRO A 81 -9.19 5.76 8.01
N ARG A 82 -8.85 4.94 7.01
CA ARG A 82 -9.07 3.49 6.95
C ARG A 82 -7.79 2.69 7.16
N ILE A 83 -6.62 3.31 7.32
CA ILE A 83 -5.36 2.60 7.49
C ILE A 83 -5.05 2.44 8.98
N VAL A 84 -4.89 1.23 9.48
CA VAL A 84 -4.31 0.98 10.82
C VAL A 84 -2.79 1.08 10.74
N LYS A 85 -2.19 0.26 9.86
CA LYS A 85 -0.76 0.19 9.54
C LYS A 85 -0.60 0.01 8.03
N LEU A 86 0.44 0.60 7.45
CA LEU A 86 0.76 0.50 6.03
C LEU A 86 2.17 -0.05 5.84
N SER A 87 2.34 -1.13 5.08
CA SER A 87 3.66 -1.53 4.60
C SER A 87 3.73 -1.33 3.09
N ILE A 88 4.85 -0.79 2.60
CA ILE A 88 5.11 -0.64 1.17
C ILE A 88 6.40 -1.41 0.85
N ALA A 89 6.30 -2.34 -0.08
CA ALA A 89 7.42 -3.11 -0.63
C ALA A 89 7.80 -2.57 -2.02
N ALA A 90 9.07 -2.22 -2.20
CA ALA A 90 9.62 -1.73 -3.47
C ALA A 90 11.15 -1.84 -3.47
N ASP A 91 11.79 -1.56 -4.61
CA ASP A 91 13.25 -1.48 -4.68
C ASP A 91 13.83 -0.30 -3.86
N ARG A 92 15.13 -0.31 -3.58
CA ARG A 92 15.79 0.71 -2.73
C ARG A 92 15.67 2.14 -3.26
N LYS A 93 15.71 2.35 -4.57
CA LYS A 93 15.63 3.68 -5.20
C LYS A 93 14.23 4.24 -4.98
N SER A 94 13.21 3.43 -5.26
CA SER A 94 11.80 3.70 -4.98
C SER A 94 11.55 3.96 -3.48
N LEU A 95 12.16 3.13 -2.63
CA LEU A 95 12.38 3.30 -1.18
C LEU A 95 12.60 4.74 -0.74
N ARG A 96 13.65 5.31 -1.32
CA ARG A 96 14.17 6.62 -0.94
C ARG A 96 13.21 7.75 -1.31
N VAL A 97 12.65 7.71 -2.51
CA VAL A 97 11.70 8.75 -2.96
C VAL A 97 10.38 8.66 -2.20
N LEU A 98 9.86 7.45 -1.95
CA LEU A 98 8.67 7.24 -1.13
C LEU A 98 8.85 7.80 0.28
N ARG A 99 10.00 7.54 0.92
CA ARG A 99 10.28 8.07 2.27
C ARG A 99 10.24 9.60 2.31
N CYS A 100 10.84 10.27 1.33
CA CYS A 100 10.80 11.72 1.23
C CYS A 100 9.37 12.24 1.00
N ALA A 101 8.61 11.58 0.12
CA ALA A 101 7.24 11.96 -0.19
C ALA A 101 6.29 11.77 0.99
N MET A 102 6.36 10.64 1.70
CA MET A 102 5.57 10.35 2.90
C MET A 102 5.79 11.41 3.98
N LYS A 103 7.06 11.73 4.28
CA LYS A 103 7.42 12.76 5.26
C LYS A 103 6.93 14.15 4.87
N LYS A 104 7.05 14.50 3.58
CA LYS A 104 6.60 15.80 3.08
C LYS A 104 5.07 15.92 3.11
N ALA A 105 4.36 14.86 2.73
CA ALA A 105 2.91 14.87 2.62
C ALA A 105 2.22 14.76 3.99
N GLY A 106 2.87 14.15 4.99
CA GLY A 106 2.30 13.99 6.34
C GLY A 106 1.01 13.17 6.35
N VAL A 107 0.84 12.27 5.37
CA VAL A 107 -0.40 11.50 5.16
C VAL A 107 -0.63 10.42 6.21
N LEU A 108 0.45 9.97 6.88
CA LEU A 108 0.45 9.02 7.98
C LEU A 108 1.59 9.37 8.94
N ASP A 109 1.37 9.10 10.22
CA ASP A 109 2.40 9.25 11.27
C ASP A 109 3.55 8.26 11.05
N ASP A 110 4.78 8.63 11.44
CA ASP A 110 6.00 7.84 11.19
C ASP A 110 5.98 6.41 11.78
N GLY A 111 5.15 6.12 12.80
CA GLY A 111 4.95 4.78 13.35
C GLY A 111 3.90 3.93 12.61
N ARG A 112 3.10 4.55 11.75
CA ARG A 112 1.97 3.88 11.06
C ARG A 112 2.33 3.36 9.67
N TYR A 113 3.55 3.59 9.21
CA TYR A 113 4.03 3.03 7.95
C TYR A 113 5.42 2.39 8.04
N TYR A 114 5.66 1.38 7.21
CA TYR A 114 6.94 0.68 7.10
C TYR A 114 7.33 0.47 5.63
N LEU A 115 8.49 0.98 5.25
CA LEU A 115 9.03 0.89 3.89
C LEU A 115 10.13 -0.18 3.86
N CYS A 116 9.96 -1.21 3.03
CA CYS A 116 10.80 -2.41 3.05
C CYS A 116 11.17 -2.90 1.66
N THR A 117 12.32 -3.55 1.54
CA THR A 117 12.66 -4.33 0.34
C THR A 117 12.24 -5.80 0.49
N ASP A 118 12.17 -6.33 1.71
CA ASP A 118 11.68 -7.69 1.92
C ASP A 118 10.17 -7.67 2.20
N MET A 119 9.41 -8.28 1.30
CA MET A 119 7.96 -8.40 1.42
C MET A 119 7.57 -9.20 2.68
N GLU A 120 8.32 -10.23 3.07
CA GLU A 120 8.02 -11.03 4.26
C GLU A 120 8.25 -10.24 5.56
N GLU A 121 9.25 -9.36 5.60
CA GLU A 121 9.46 -8.41 6.70
C GLU A 121 8.27 -7.45 6.81
N GLY A 122 7.82 -6.88 5.67
CA GLY A 122 6.65 -6.02 5.61
C GLY A 122 5.37 -6.68 6.12
N LYS A 123 5.09 -7.91 5.68
CA LYS A 123 3.95 -8.73 6.16
C LYS A 123 4.05 -8.99 7.66
N THR A 124 5.24 -9.39 8.13
CA THR A 124 5.48 -9.69 9.55
C THR A 124 5.27 -8.45 10.41
N TRP A 125 5.76 -7.29 9.99
CA TRP A 125 5.55 -6.03 10.69
C TRP A 125 4.06 -5.66 10.75
N LEU A 126 3.32 -5.81 9.66
CA LEU A 126 1.88 -5.46 9.60
C LEU A 126 1.05 -6.22 10.65
N VAL A 127 1.26 -7.53 10.76
CA VAL A 127 0.49 -8.39 11.67
C VAL A 127 0.98 -8.34 13.11
N SER A 128 2.12 -7.71 13.38
CA SER A 128 2.61 -7.50 14.73
C SER A 128 1.87 -6.36 15.43
N ASP A 129 1.69 -6.49 16.75
CA ASP A 129 1.06 -5.47 17.60
C ASP A 129 1.98 -4.29 17.94
N HIS A 130 3.24 -4.32 17.48
CA HIS A 130 4.17 -3.22 17.68
C HIS A 130 3.68 -1.99 16.91
N SER A 131 3.37 -0.93 17.65
CA SER A 131 2.97 0.41 17.17
C SER A 131 4.17 1.34 17.21
#